data_AF-A0A938F268-F1
#
_entry.id   AF-A0A938F268-F1
#
_cell.length_a   1.000
_cell.length_b   1.000
_cell.length_c   1.000
_cell.angle_alpha   90.00
_cell.angle_beta   90.00
_cell.angle_gamma   90.00
#
_symmetry.space_group_name_H-M   'P 1'
#
loop_
_entity.id
_entity.type
_entity.pdbx_description
1 polymer ?
#
loop_
_entity_poly.entity_id
_entity_poly.type
_entity_poly.pdbx_seq_one_letter_code
_entity_poly.pdbx_strand_id
1 'polypeptide(L)'
;MDSNYQIKGISILSNTETPGLGTRITEISFTDQFKGLGLEDISLSKDGGKIDAITGATISSRAVTNAVRDEIEKKIETIKKNK
;
A
#
# COMPACT_ATOMS: atom_id res chain seq x y z
N MET A 1 -5.46 -9.62 5.23
CA MET A 1 -6.56 -8.78 5.73
C MET A 1 -7.23 -9.50 6.87
N ASP A 2 -7.69 -8.81 7.90
CA ASP A 2 -8.43 -9.39 9.01
C ASP A 2 -9.96 -9.29 8.80
N SER A 3 -10.73 -9.73 9.80
CA SER A 3 -12.19 -9.69 9.80
C SER A 3 -12.78 -8.28 9.84
N ASN A 4 -11.97 -7.26 10.17
CA ASN A 4 -12.36 -5.85 10.23
C ASN A 4 -11.97 -5.08 8.96
N TYR A 5 -11.63 -5.80 7.89
CA TYR A 5 -11.18 -5.19 6.64
C TYR A 5 -9.87 -4.37 6.77
N GLN A 6 -9.01 -4.72 7.74
CA GLN A 6 -7.71 -4.08 7.92
C GLN A 6 -6.57 -4.90 7.32
N ILE A 7 -5.54 -4.22 6.83
CA ILE A 7 -4.34 -4.85 6.29
C ILE A 7 -3.50 -5.45 7.43
N LYS A 8 -3.07 -6.72 7.30
CA LYS A 8 -2.14 -7.36 8.26
C LYS A 8 -0.67 -7.14 7.91
N GLY A 9 -0.41 -6.76 6.66
CA GLY A 9 0.92 -6.55 6.09
C GLY A 9 0.85 -6.67 4.57
N ILE A 10 1.84 -6.07 3.90
CA ILE A 10 2.05 -6.21 2.46
C ILE A 10 3.47 -6.71 2.21
N SER A 11 3.67 -7.37 1.08
CA SER A 11 4.99 -7.75 0.61
C SER A 11 5.05 -7.52 -0.90
N ILE A 12 6.09 -6.84 -1.36
CA ILE A 12 6.32 -6.62 -2.78
C ILE A 12 7.07 -7.84 -3.31
N LEU A 13 6.42 -8.63 -4.17
CA LEU A 13 7.01 -9.84 -4.75
C LEU A 13 7.98 -9.55 -5.89
N SER A 14 7.69 -8.49 -6.65
CA SER A 14 8.47 -8.07 -7.79
C SER A 14 8.27 -6.58 -8.05
N ASN A 15 9.35 -5.86 -8.32
CA ASN A 15 9.33 -4.50 -8.84
C ASN A 15 10.32 -4.38 -10.00
N THR A 16 9.93 -3.72 -11.09
CA THR A 16 10.81 -3.47 -12.25
C THR A 16 11.45 -2.08 -12.16
N GLU A 17 11.54 -1.54 -10.95
CA GLU A 17 11.99 -0.18 -10.73
C GLU A 17 13.50 -0.08 -10.90
N THR A 18 13.97 1.03 -11.45
CA THR A 18 15.41 1.26 -11.62
C THR A 18 16.11 1.23 -10.26
N PRO A 19 17.24 0.51 -10.09
CA PRO A 19 17.99 0.51 -8.85
C PRO A 19 18.28 1.93 -8.38
N GLY A 20 17.96 2.21 -7.11
CA GLY A 20 18.02 3.56 -6.57
C GLY A 20 16.96 3.79 -5.49
N LEU A 21 16.50 5.03 -5.34
CA LEU A 21 15.56 5.42 -4.29
C LEU A 21 14.20 4.70 -4.40
N GLY A 22 13.77 4.36 -5.61
CA GLY A 22 12.51 3.64 -5.86
C GLY A 22 12.48 2.27 -5.21
N THR A 23 13.57 1.50 -5.28
CA THR A 23 13.64 0.14 -4.69
C THR A 23 13.38 0.08 -3.18
N ARG A 24 13.52 1.21 -2.47
CA ARG A 24 13.24 1.32 -1.04
C ARG A 24 11.77 1.09 -0.69
N ILE A 25 10.85 1.10 -1.66
CA ILE A 25 9.46 0.68 -1.45
C ILE A 25 9.35 -0.76 -0.93
N THR A 26 10.37 -1.59 -1.15
CA THR A 26 10.42 -2.98 -0.67
C THR A 26 10.87 -3.10 0.79
N GLU A 27 11.35 -2.01 1.39
CA GLU A 27 11.82 -2.01 2.76
C GLU A 27 10.66 -2.13 3.76
N ILE A 28 10.97 -2.72 4.93
CA ILE A 28 10.03 -2.84 6.05
C ILE A 28 9.57 -1.45 6.52
N SER A 29 10.46 -0.45 6.47
CA SER A 29 10.16 0.95 6.81
C SER A 29 9.00 1.53 6.00
N PHE A 30 8.80 1.08 4.76
CA PHE A 30 7.67 1.49 3.92
C PHE A 30 6.49 0.52 4.02
N THR A 31 6.75 -0.78 3.93
CA THR A 31 5.70 -1.81 3.90
C THR A 31 4.95 -1.96 5.22
N ASP A 32 5.57 -1.67 6.38
CA ASP A 32 4.89 -1.75 7.68
C ASP A 32 3.88 -0.63 7.91
N GLN A 33 4.00 0.49 7.19
CA GLN A 33 3.06 1.61 7.30
C GLN A 33 1.64 1.20 6.89
N PHE A 34 1.50 0.15 6.08
CA PHE A 34 0.22 -0.37 5.64
C PHE A 34 -0.48 -1.22 6.70
N LYS A 35 0.22 -1.67 7.75
CA LYS A 35 -0.36 -2.55 8.77
C LYS A 35 -1.42 -1.81 9.61
N GLY A 36 -2.56 -2.45 9.83
CA GLY A 36 -3.68 -1.90 10.59
C GLY A 36 -4.49 -0.83 9.84
N LEU A 37 -4.12 -0.49 8.60
CA LEU A 37 -4.85 0.48 7.80
C LEU A 37 -6.06 -0.15 7.10
N GLY A 38 -7.16 0.61 7.07
CA GLY A 38 -8.33 0.33 6.24
C GLY A 38 -8.25 1.06 4.89
N LEU A 39 -9.16 0.75 3.96
CA LEU A 39 -9.15 1.28 2.59
C LEU A 39 -8.99 2.82 2.49
N GLU A 40 -9.70 3.54 3.37
CA GLU A 40 -9.69 5.01 3.43
C GLU A 40 -8.31 5.58 3.80
N ASP A 41 -7.51 4.84 4.57
CA ASP A 41 -6.21 5.29 5.08
C ASP A 41 -5.06 5.11 4.07
N ILE A 42 -5.23 4.27 3.03
CA ILE A 42 -4.17 3.84 2.09
C ILE A 42 -3.88 4.90 1.03
N SER A 43 -3.59 6.13 1.45
CA SER A 43 -3.12 7.23 0.61
C SER A 43 -1.79 7.74 1.11
N LEU A 44 -1.05 8.46 0.27
CA LEU A 44 0.09 9.19 0.79
C LEU A 44 -0.39 10.27 1.78
N SER A 45 0.41 10.57 2.80
CA SER A 45 0.12 11.62 3.78
C SER A 45 -0.14 12.98 3.12
N LYS A 46 0.50 13.24 1.97
CA LYS A 46 0.27 14.45 1.15
C LYS A 46 -1.10 14.50 0.46
N ASP A 47 -1.75 13.34 0.28
CA ASP A 47 -3.07 13.21 -0.35
C ASP A 47 -4.15 12.85 0.69
N GLY A 48 -3.88 13.08 1.98
CA GLY A 48 -4.84 12.86 3.07
C GLY A 48 -4.88 11.44 3.65
N GLY A 49 -3.94 10.56 3.28
CA GLY A 49 -3.80 9.24 3.90
C GLY A 49 -2.77 9.18 5.02
N LYS A 50 -2.30 7.96 5.33
CA LYS A 50 -1.36 7.69 6.42
C LYS A 50 0.00 7.14 5.96
N ILE A 51 0.23 7.03 4.66
CA ILE A 51 1.48 6.50 4.11
C ILE A 51 2.47 7.63 3.82
N ASP A 52 3.62 7.60 4.48
CA ASP A 52 4.72 8.51 4.19
C ASP A 52 5.48 8.06 2.95
N ALA A 53 5.60 8.98 1.99
CA ALA A 53 6.37 8.76 0.78
C ALA A 53 7.87 8.70 1.08
N ILE A 54 8.58 7.85 0.35
CA ILE A 54 10.04 7.78 0.41
C ILE A 54 10.63 9.02 -0.27
N THR A 55 11.51 9.71 0.44
CA THR A 55 12.16 10.92 -0.07
C THR A 55 12.94 10.61 -1.34
N GLY A 56 12.64 11.34 -2.42
CA GLY A 56 13.22 11.12 -3.75
C GLY A 56 12.66 9.92 -4.53
N ALA A 57 11.62 9.28 -4.00
CA ALA A 57 10.89 8.18 -4.65
C ALA A 57 9.36 8.36 -4.50
N THR A 58 8.88 9.60 -4.64
CA THR A 58 7.46 9.95 -4.49
C THR A 58 6.58 9.23 -5.51
N ILE A 59 7.04 9.09 -6.77
CA ILE A 59 6.29 8.43 -7.84
C ILE A 59 6.14 6.93 -7.54
N SER A 60 7.23 6.28 -7.15
CA SER A 60 7.27 4.88 -6.70
C SER A 60 6.35 4.64 -5.50
N SER A 61 6.45 5.50 -4.49
CA SER A 61 5.65 5.42 -3.27
C SER A 61 4.16 5.54 -3.59
N ARG A 62 3.79 6.47 -4.48
CA ARG A 62 2.42 6.65 -4.95
C ARG A 62 1.94 5.43 -5.73
N ALA A 63 2.75 4.90 -6.63
CA ALA A 63 2.42 3.74 -7.45
C ALA A 63 2.10 2.51 -6.58
N VAL A 64 2.94 2.21 -5.58
CA VAL A 64 2.68 1.10 -4.65
C VAL A 64 1.45 1.36 -3.81
N THR A 65 1.32 2.57 -3.26
CA THR A 65 0.17 2.92 -2.41
C THR A 65 -1.16 2.75 -3.15
N ASN A 66 -1.23 3.22 -4.40
CA ASN A 66 -2.40 3.06 -5.26
C ASN A 66 -2.65 1.58 -5.61
N ALA A 67 -1.60 0.83 -5.97
CA ALA A 67 -1.73 -0.59 -6.27
C ALA A 67 -2.28 -1.39 -5.08
N VAL A 68 -1.83 -1.07 -3.85
CA VAL A 68 -2.33 -1.70 -2.63
C VAL A 68 -3.78 -1.31 -2.37
N ARG A 69 -4.14 -0.04 -2.53
CA ARG A 69 -5.54 0.42 -2.41
C ARG A 69 -6.46 -0.34 -3.36
N ASP A 70 -6.13 -0.38 -4.65
CA ASP A 70 -6.97 -1.00 -5.68
C ASP A 70 -7.18 -2.49 -5.42
N GLU A 71 -6.13 -3.20 -4.99
CA GLU A 71 -6.21 -4.63 -4.64
C GLU A 71 -7.10 -4.86 -3.41
N ILE A 72 -6.97 -4.00 -2.39
CA ILE A 72 -7.79 -4.09 -1.18
C ILE A 72 -9.25 -3.78 -1.47
N GLU A 73 -9.53 -2.77 -2.29
CA GLU A 73 -10.89 -2.42 -2.73
C GLU A 73 -11.55 -3.61 -3.45
N LYS A 74 -10.88 -4.17 -4.47
CA LYS A 74 -11.36 -5.35 -5.20
C LYS A 74 -11.61 -6.54 -4.28
N LYS A 75 -10.73 -6.74 -3.29
CA LYS A 75 -10.86 -7.83 -2.32
C LYS A 75 -12.06 -7.63 -1.42
N ILE A 76 -12.32 -6.41 -0.95
CA ILE A 76 -13.52 -6.06 -0.18
C ILE A 76 -14.78 -6.32 -1.01
N GLU A 77 -14.81 -5.87 -2.26
CA GLU A 77 -15.94 -6.11 -3.17
C GLU A 77 -16.20 -7.59 -3.40
N THR A 78 -15.15 -8.38 -3.60
CA THR A 78 -15.23 -9.83 -3.80
C THR A 78 -15.80 -10.53 -2.55
N ILE A 79 -15.37 -10.11 -1.36
CA ILE A 79 -15.91 -10.63 -0.09
C ILE A 79 -17.39 -10.26 0.07
N LYS A 80 -17.77 -9.03 -0.29
CA LYS A 80 -19.17 -8.57 -0.21
C LYS A 80 -20.09 -9.29 -1.20
N LYS A 81 -19.61 -9.61 -2.41
CA LYS A 81 -20.38 -10.34 -3.44
C LYS A 81 -20.57 -11.82 -3.12
N ASN A 82 -19.66 -12.43 -2.38
CA ASN A 82 -19.71 -13.84 -1.98
C ASN A 82 -20.45 -14.05 -0.65
N LYS A 83 -21.17 -13.03 -0.16
CA LYS A 83 -21.95 -13.05 1.07
C LYS A 83 -23.43 -12.83 0.75
#